data_AF-A0A6N2LSD3-F1
#
_entry.id   AF-A0A6N2LSD3-F1
#
_cell.length_a   1.000
_cell.length_b   1.000
_cell.length_c   1.000
_cell.angle_alpha   90.00
_cell.angle_beta   90.00
_cell.angle_gamma   90.00
#
_symmetry.space_group_name_H-M   'P 1'
#
loop_
_entity.id
_entity.type
_entity.pdbx_description
1 polymer ?
#
loop_
_entity_poly.entity_id
_entity_poly.type
_entity_poly.pdbx_seq_one_letter_code
_entity_poly.pdbx_strand_id
1 'polypeptide(L)' 'MQWIPLRKLARPVTAHVQLWLEKLGAKEPFSGNVAICRTIAREEEALGRYKLTAGNIVLFHKFKVHGASPWKRNPL' A
#
# COMPACT_ATOMS: atom_id res chain seq x y z
N MET A 1 29.73 24.72 -20.02
CA MET A 1 28.99 23.47 -20.28
C MET A 1 29.15 22.58 -19.05
N GLN A 2 28.12 22.44 -18.20
CA GLN A 2 28.21 21.64 -16.97
C GLN A 2 27.71 20.22 -17.26
N TRP A 3 28.57 19.21 -17.06
CA TRP A 3 28.20 17.80 -17.21
C TRP A 3 27.24 17.40 -16.08
N ILE A 4 26.00 17.06 -16.43
CA ILE A 4 25.05 16.49 -15.47
C ILE A 4 25.35 14.99 -15.37
N PRO A 5 25.62 14.44 -14.18
CA PRO A 5 25.85 13.01 -14.01
C PRO A 5 24.64 12.18 -14.46
N LEU A 6 24.85 11.10 -15.23
CA LEU A 6 23.81 10.20 -15.74
C LEU A 6 22.84 9.69 -14.65
N ARG A 7 23.28 9.62 -13.38
CA ARG A 7 22.41 9.28 -12.24
C ARG A 7 21.27 10.28 -12.01
N LYS A 8 21.42 11.55 -12.40
CA LYS A 8 20.34 12.55 -12.32
C LYS A 8 19.31 12.44 -13.46
N LEU A 9 19.62 11.66 -14.50
CA LEU A 9 18.71 11.37 -15.62
C LEU A 9 17.96 10.03 -15.45
N ALA A 10 18.31 9.24 -14.42
CA ALA A 10 17.58 8.03 -14.07
C ALA A 10 16.17 8.42 -13.63
N ARG A 11 15.17 8.16 -14.49
CA ARG A 11 13.77 8.40 -14.15
C ARG A 11 13.43 7.56 -12.91
N PRO A 12 12.74 8.13 -11.91
CA PRO A 12 12.28 7.34 -10.78
C PRO A 12 11.44 6.18 -11.31
N VAL A 13 11.74 4.97 -10.84
CA VAL A 13 10.91 3.79 -11.09
C VAL A 13 9.51 4.16 -10.62
N THR A 14 8.55 4.17 -11.55
CA THR A 14 7.18 4.57 -11.22
C THR A 14 6.58 3.53 -10.27
N ALA A 15 5.60 3.94 -9.47
CA ALA A 15 4.90 3.05 -8.54
C ALA A 15 4.34 1.79 -9.24
N HIS A 16 3.94 1.91 -10.51
CA HIS A 16 3.48 0.79 -11.32
C HIS A 16 4.58 -0.25 -11.57
N VAL A 17 5.78 0.20 -11.96
CA VAL A 17 6.91 -0.72 -12.22
C VAL A 17 7.34 -1.40 -10.92
N GLN A 18 7.35 -0.67 -9.82
CA GLN A 18 7.64 -1.26 -8.51
C GLN A 18 6.62 -2.36 -8.12
N LEU A 19 5.32 -2.11 -8.30
CA LEU A 19 4.28 -3.12 -8.05
C LEU A 19 4.45 -4.38 -8.92
N TRP A 20 4.86 -4.22 -10.18
CA TRP A 20 5.16 -5.37 -11.05
C TRP A 20 6.36 -6.17 -10.55
N LEU A 21 7.43 -5.50 -10.13
CA LEU A 21 8.62 -6.15 -9.58
C LEU A 21 8.30 -6.91 -8.27
N GLU A 22 7.47 -6.32 -7.40
CA GLU A 22 6.98 -6.99 -6.18
C GLU A 22 6.14 -8.23 -6.52
N LYS A 23 5.21 -8.12 -7.48
CA LYS A 23 4.38 -9.26 -7.91
C LYS A 23 5.17 -10.41 -8.54
N LEU A 24 6.27 -10.09 -9.23
CA LEU A 24 7.17 -11.08 -9.84
C LEU A 24 8.17 -11.68 -8.83
N GLY A 25 8.18 -11.21 -7.57
CA GLY A 25 9.16 -11.64 -6.57
C GLY A 25 10.58 -11.10 -6.81
N ALA A 26 10.76 -10.19 -7.76
CA ALA A 26 12.04 -9.56 -8.07
C ALA A 26 12.42 -8.48 -7.05
N LYS A 27 11.47 -8.05 -6.21
CA LYS A 27 11.67 -7.08 -5.14
C LYS A 27 10.86 -7.51 -3.92
N GLU A 28 11.42 -7.27 -2.73
CA GLU A 28 10.69 -7.44 -1.48
C GLU A 28 9.43 -6.54 -1.45
N PRO A 29 8.29 -7.05 -0.97
CA PRO A 29 7.08 -6.25 -0.80
C PRO A 29 7.34 -5.02 0.05
N PHE A 30 6.67 -3.93 -0.28
CA PHE A 30 6.75 -2.73 0.54
C PHE A 30 6.17 -2.98 1.94
N SER A 31 7.00 -2.82 2.97
CA SER A 31 6.63 -3.04 4.38
C SER A 31 6.02 -1.81 5.07
N GLY A 32 5.84 -0.71 4.35
CA GLY A 32 5.30 0.54 4.92
C GLY A 32 6.37 1.61 5.17
N ASN A 33 5.91 2.82 5.49
CA ASN A 33 6.75 3.91 5.97
C ASN A 33 6.26 4.37 7.35
N VAL A 34 7.04 5.21 8.04
CA VAL A 34 6.71 5.68 9.39
C VAL A 34 5.33 6.36 9.47
N ALA A 35 4.92 7.08 8.42
CA ALA A 35 3.60 7.70 8.37
C ALA A 35 2.48 6.64 8.32
N ILE A 36 2.66 5.59 7.50
CA ILE A 36 1.74 4.46 7.40
C ILE A 36 1.66 3.70 8.73
N CYS A 37 2.81 3.42 9.37
CA CYS A 37 2.83 2.76 10.68
C CYS A 37 2.07 3.57 11.74
N ARG A 38 2.26 4.90 11.74
CA ARG A 38 1.55 5.80 12.66
C ARG A 38 0.04 5.81 12.40
N THR A 39 -0.41 5.72 11.16
CA THR A 39 -1.83 5.65 10.84
C THR A 39 -2.44 4.30 11.22
N ILE A 40 -1.73 3.18 10.97
CA ILE A 40 -2.17 1.84 11.37
C ILE A 40 -2.34 1.78 12.90
N ALA A 41 -1.36 2.29 13.66
CA ALA A 41 -1.43 2.31 15.13
C ALA A 41 -2.61 3.14 15.68
N ARG A 42 -3.11 4.12 14.93
CA ARG A 42 -4.24 4.98 15.32
C ARG A 42 -5.58 4.52 14.76
N GLU A 43 -5.59 3.47 13.96
CA GLU A 43 -6.79 2.96 13.30
C GLU A 43 -7.85 2.53 14.32
N GLU A 44 -7.42 1.83 15.39
CA GLU A 44 -8.31 1.40 16.47
C GLU A 44 -8.90 2.58 17.25
N GLU A 45 -8.08 3.57 17.59
CA GLU A 45 -8.52 4.80 18.27
C GLU A 45 -9.53 5.57 17.41
N ALA A 46 -9.25 5.70 16.11
CA ALA A 46 -10.14 6.37 15.16
C ALA A 46 -11.49 5.64 15.05
N LEU A 47 -11.47 4.30 15.01
CA LEU A 47 -12.67 3.49 14.99
C LEU A 47 -13.48 3.62 16.30
N GLY A 48 -12.80 3.64 17.45
CA GLY A 48 -13.45 3.86 18.74
C GLY A 48 -14.20 5.18 18.81
N ARG A 49 -13.56 6.27 18.36
CA ARG A 49 -14.20 7.59 18.25
C ARG A 49 -15.38 7.58 17.28
N TYR A 50 -15.23 6.96 16.12
CA TYR A 50 -16.32 6.86 15.14
C TYR A 50 -17.54 6.16 15.72
N LYS A 51 -17.36 5.04 16.42
CA LYS A 51 -18.47 4.31 17.07
C LYS A 51 -19.18 5.15 18.11
N LEU A 52 -18.43 5.91 18.92
CA LEU A 52 -19.02 6.81 19.94
C LEU A 52 -19.79 7.97 19.32
N THR A 53 -19.28 8.53 18.22
CA THR A 53 -19.94 9.68 17.55
C THR A 53 -21.15 9.26 16.71
N ALA A 54 -21.04 8.16 15.95
CA ALA A 54 -22.05 7.78 14.97
C ALA A 54 -23.05 6.73 15.48
N GLY A 55 -22.75 6.02 16.57
CA GLY A 55 -23.60 4.94 17.11
C GLY A 55 -23.77 3.72 16.20
N ASN A 56 -23.04 3.65 15.08
CA ASN A 56 -23.15 2.59 14.08
C ASN A 56 -22.29 1.38 14.42
N ILE A 57 -22.81 0.18 14.12
CA ILE A 57 -22.05 -1.07 14.20
C ILE A 57 -21.13 -1.16 12.98
N VAL A 58 -19.83 -1.24 13.23
CA VAL A 58 -18.81 -1.42 12.17
C VAL A 58 -18.41 -2.88 12.09
N LEU A 59 -18.60 -3.49 10.91
CA LEU A 59 -18.18 -4.85 10.60
C LEU A 59 -16.89 -4.83 9.77
N PHE A 60 -15.86 -5.48 10.27
CA PHE A 60 -14.61 -5.64 9.54
C PHE A 60 -14.80 -6.65 8.41
N HIS A 61 -14.61 -6.18 7.18
CA HIS A 61 -14.62 -7.05 6.01
C HIS A 61 -13.21 -7.54 5.72
N LYS A 62 -13.10 -8.82 5.36
CA LYS A 62 -11.87 -9.33 4.75
C LYS A 62 -11.73 -8.74 3.34
N PHE A 63 -10.50 -8.73 2.84
CA PHE A 63 -10.20 -8.31 1.47
C PHE A 63 -11.15 -9.02 0.47
N LYS A 64 -11.92 -8.22 -0.29
CA LYS A 64 -12.93 -8.72 -1.22
C LYS A 64 -12.46 -8.50 -2.66
N VAL A 65 -12.34 -9.60 -3.40
CA VAL A 65 -12.04 -9.54 -4.84
C VAL A 65 -13.34 -9.34 -5.61
N HIS A 66 -13.42 -8.23 -6.34
CA HIS A 66 -14.52 -7.96 -7.26
C HIS A 66 -14.12 -8.33 -8.69
N GLY A 67 -14.98 -9.10 -9.35
CA GLY A 67 -14.70 -9.72 -10.66
C GLY A 67 -13.82 -10.96 -10.51
N ALA A 68 -14.29 -12.11 -11.00
CA ALA A 68 -13.52 -13.35 -10.97
C ALA A 68 -12.36 -13.25 -11.98
N SER A 69 -11.20 -12.79 -11.53
CA SER A 69 -9.96 -12.88 -12.29
C SER A 69 -8.91 -13.60 -11.43
N PRO A 70 -8.35 -14.73 -11.88
CA PRO A 70 -7.45 -15.56 -11.06
C PRO A 70 -6.19 -14.82 -10.56
N TRP A 71 -5.76 -13.77 -11.27
CA TRP A 71 -4.58 -12.95 -10.97
C TRP A 71 -4.69 -12.03 -9.74
N LYS A 72 -5.89 -11.95 -9.13
CA LYS A 72 -6.14 -11.12 -7.95
C LYS A 72 -5.63 -11.77 -6.65
N ARG A 73 -5.22 -13.04 -6.70
CA ARG A 73 -4.51 -13.72 -5.61
C ARG A 73 -3.07 -13.99 -6.03
N ASN A 74 -2.12 -13.53 -5.23
CA ASN A 74 -0.87 -14.24 -5.03
C ASN A 74 -0.73 -14.43 -3.51
N PRO A 75 -0.99 -15.63 -2.97
CA PRO A 75 -0.54 -15.99 -1.63
C PRO A 75 0.94 -16.33 -1.75
N LEU A 76 1.80 -15.37 -1.39
CA LEU A 76 3.12 -15.71 -0.87
C LEU A 76 2.93 -16.05 0.61
#